data_AF-A0A525JWB0-F1
#
_entry.id   AF-A0A525JWB0-F1
#
_cell.length_a   1.000
_cell.length_b   1.000
_cell.length_c   1.000
_cell.angle_alpha   90.00
_cell.angle_beta   90.00
_cell.angle_gamma   90.00
#
_symmetry.space_group_name_H-M   'P 1'
#
loop_
_entity.id
_entity.type
_entity.pdbx_description
1 polymer ?
#
loop_
_entity_poly.entity_id
_entity_poly.type
_entity_poly.pdbx_seq_one_letter_code
_entity_poly.pdbx_strand_id
1 'polypeptide(L)' 'MPDTSLQLLISDIDGTLVTPDKILTAAAQAAVKRLGEAGIGFSIVSARPPRGMQALATALDVRLPFAAFNGGSLVGPDF' A
#
# COMPACT_ATOMS: atom_id res chain seq x y z
N MET A 1 -22.45 13.11 -14.99
CA MET A 1 -21.77 12.68 -13.75
C MET A 1 -20.31 12.49 -14.11
N PRO A 2 -19.32 13.05 -13.38
CA PRO A 2 -17.95 12.63 -13.59
C PRO A 2 -17.88 11.11 -13.38
N ASP A 3 -17.10 10.42 -14.21
CA ASP A 3 -16.97 8.97 -14.16
C ASP A 3 -16.48 8.56 -12.75
N THR A 4 -17.32 7.89 -11.98
CA THR A 4 -17.05 7.52 -10.57
C THR A 4 -16.18 6.27 -10.47
N SER A 5 -15.21 6.12 -11.37
CA SER A 5 -14.27 5.00 -11.38
C SER A 5 -13.23 5.18 -10.26
N LEU A 6 -12.99 4.12 -9.48
CA LEU A 6 -11.98 4.12 -8.42
C LEU A 6 -10.60 4.35 -9.05
N GLN A 7 -9.92 5.45 -8.68
CA GLN A 7 -8.61 5.81 -9.23
C GLN A 7 -7.44 5.39 -8.33
N LEU A 8 -7.67 5.30 -7.01
CA LEU A 8 -6.61 5.04 -6.02
C LEU A 8 -7.19 4.31 -4.82
N LEU A 9 -6.49 3.28 -4.35
CA LEU A 9 -6.73 2.62 -3.07
C LEU A 9 -5.53 2.83 -2.15
N ILE A 10 -5.79 3.31 -0.93
CA ILE A 10 -4.79 3.43 0.13
C ILE A 10 -5.19 2.49 1.27
N SER A 11 -4.28 1.62 1.69
CA SER A 11 -4.54 0.65 2.75
C SER A 11 -3.67 0.91 3.97
N ASP A 12 -4.25 0.80 5.16
CA ASP A 12 -3.47 0.63 6.38
C ASP A 12 -2.76 -0.74 6.40
N ILE A 13 -1.68 -0.88 7.17
CA ILE A 13 -0.92 -2.12 7.28
C ILE A 13 -1.44 -3.00 8.41
N ASP A 14 -1.29 -2.55 9.66
CA ASP A 14 -1.35 -3.40 10.84
C ASP A 14 -2.79 -3.62 11.32
N GLY A 15 -3.31 -4.84 11.16
CA GLY A 15 -4.72 -5.12 11.44
C GLY A 15 -5.64 -4.87 10.26
N THR A 16 -5.07 -4.50 9.10
CA THR A 16 -5.79 -4.23 7.85
C THR A 16 -5.25 -5.09 6.71
N LEU A 17 -4.05 -4.78 6.19
CA LEU A 17 -3.47 -5.46 5.02
C LEU A 17 -2.74 -6.76 5.36
N VAL A 18 -2.02 -6.76 6.48
CA VAL A 18 -1.34 -7.96 6.98
C VAL A 18 -2.20 -8.68 8.01
N THR A 19 -2.01 -10.00 8.12
CA THR A 19 -2.65 -10.79 9.19
C THR A 19 -2.22 -10.29 10.58
N PRO A 20 -2.91 -10.72 11.66
CA PRO A 20 -2.45 -10.44 13.03
C PRO A 20 -0.99 -10.84 13.29
N ASP A 21 -0.54 -11.93 12.66
CA ASP A 21 0.85 -12.44 12.69
C ASP A 21 1.81 -11.67 11.76
N LYS A 22 1.37 -10.53 11.22
CA LYS A 22 2.15 -9.63 10.34
C LYS A 22 2.55 -10.26 9.01
N ILE A 23 1.78 -11.24 8.56
CA ILE A 23 2.03 -11.93 7.29
C ILE A 23 1.29 -11.21 6.16
N LEU A 24 2.03 -10.88 5.10
CA LEU A 24 1.44 -10.48 3.83
C LEU A 24 1.05 -11.73 3.04
N THR A 25 -0.24 -11.88 2.74
CA THR A 25 -0.75 -13.09 2.07
C THR A 25 -0.59 -13.01 0.56
N ALA A 26 -0.47 -14.17 -0.09
CA ALA A 26 -0.47 -14.26 -1.56
C ALA A 26 -1.75 -13.69 -2.19
N ALA A 27 -2.89 -13.84 -1.51
CA ALA A 27 -4.16 -13.29 -1.94
C ALA A 27 -4.15 -11.75 -1.93
N ALA A 28 -3.57 -11.12 -0.91
CA ALA A 28 -3.43 -9.66 -0.84
C ALA A 28 -2.49 -9.14 -1.95
N GLN A 29 -1.35 -9.80 -2.17
CA GLN A 29 -0.44 -9.47 -3.28
C GLN A 29 -1.15 -9.56 -4.64
N ALA A 30 -1.89 -10.65 -4.87
CA ALA A 30 -2.66 -10.83 -6.10
C ALA A 30 -3.77 -9.77 -6.27
N ALA A 31 -4.40 -9.33 -5.18
CA ALA A 31 -5.39 -8.25 -5.22
C ALA A 31 -4.75 -6.91 -5.61
N VAL A 32 -3.60 -6.57 -5.04
CA VAL A 32 -2.87 -5.34 -5.39
C VAL A 32 -2.41 -5.37 -6.85
N LYS A 33 -1.93 -6.52 -7.34
CA LYS A 33 -1.60 -6.70 -8.75
C LYS A 33 -2.79 -6.41 -9.67
N ARG A 34 -3.99 -6.90 -9.32
CA ARG A 34 -5.22 -6.64 -10.09
C ARG A 34 -5.64 -5.17 -10.10
N LEU A 35 -5.36 -4.42 -9.03
CA LEU A 35 -5.58 -2.96 -9.02
C LEU A 35 -4.69 -2.29 -10.08
N GLY A 36 -3.40 -2.64 -10.11
CA GLY A 36 -2.47 -2.12 -11.11
C GLY A 36 -2.85 -2.49 -12.54
N GLU A 37 -3.29 -3.73 -12.79
CA GLU A 37 -3.79 -4.18 -14.10
C GLU A 37 -5.04 -3.43 -14.56
N ALA A 38 -5.87 -2.98 -13.61
CA ALA A 38 -7.05 -2.16 -13.87
C ALA A 38 -6.74 -0.66 -13.99
N GLY A 39 -5.47 -0.25 -13.90
CA GLY A 39 -5.06 1.16 -13.92
C GLY A 39 -5.37 1.92 -12.63
N ILE A 40 -5.66 1.22 -11.53
CA ILE A 40 -5.97 1.79 -10.23
C ILE A 40 -4.68 1.90 -9.43
N GLY A 41 -4.35 3.10 -8.96
CA GLY A 41 -3.22 3.32 -8.09
C GLY A 41 -3.35 2.58 -6.76
N PHE A 42 -2.22 2.18 -6.19
CA PHE A 42 -2.17 1.58 -4.86
C PHE A 42 -1.06 2.20 -4.03
N SER A 43 -1.35 2.50 -2.76
CA SER A 43 -0.37 2.93 -1.77
C SER A 43 -0.75 2.45 -0.36
N ILE A 44 0.15 2.62 0.59
CA ILE A 44 -0.01 2.18 1.98
C ILE A 44 0.21 3.33 2.97
N VAL A 45 -0.45 3.24 4.12
CA VAL A 45 -0.27 4.15 5.26
C VAL A 45 -0.02 3.33 6.53
N SER A 46 0.85 3.81 7.42
CA SER A 46 1.10 3.12 8.69
C SER A 46 1.74 4.04 9.73
N ALA A 47 1.57 3.70 11.01
CA ALA A 47 2.33 4.26 12.12
C ALA A 47 3.83 3.89 12.06
N ARG A 48 4.18 2.84 11.31
CA ARG A 48 5.57 2.37 11.16
C ARG A 48 6.47 3.48 10.60
N PRO A 49 7.77 3.51 10.96
CA PRO A 49 8.76 4.30 10.24
C PRO A 49 8.94 3.77 8.81
N PRO A 50 9.47 4.57 7.88
CA PRO A 50 9.66 4.17 6.48
C PRO A 50 10.41 2.83 6.33
N ARG A 51 11.48 2.62 7.11
CA ARG A 51 12.24 1.35 7.12
C ARG A 51 11.40 0.14 7.52
N GLY A 52 10.39 0.31 8.38
CA GLY A 52 9.48 -0.76 8.78
C GLY A 52 8.41 -1.11 7.72
N MET A 53 8.34 -0.33 6.65
CA MET A 53 7.39 -0.49 5.54
C MET A 53 8.07 -0.97 4.25
N GLN A 54 9.39 -0.79 4.11
CA GLN A 54 10.14 -1.03 2.87
C GLN A 54 9.90 -2.44 2.29
N ALA A 55 10.06 -3.50 3.09
CA ALA A 55 9.85 -4.86 2.60
C ALA A 55 8.42 -5.12 2.09
N LEU A 56 7.41 -4.52 2.73
CA LEU A 56 6.02 -4.61 2.28
C LEU A 56 5.79 -3.80 1.01
N ALA A 57 6.30 -2.58 0.95
CA ALA A 57 6.22 -1.73 -0.24
C ALA A 57 6.85 -2.41 -1.46
N THR A 58 8.02 -3.04 -1.29
CA THR A 58 8.67 -3.84 -2.34
C THR A 58 7.85 -5.07 -2.72
N ALA A 59 7.38 -5.86 -1.75
CA ALA A 59 6.61 -7.07 -2.03
C ALA A 59 5.26 -6.80 -2.73
N LEU A 60 4.71 -5.61 -2.54
CA LEU A 60 3.46 -5.15 -3.16
C LEU A 60 3.67 -4.34 -4.45
N ASP A 61 4.93 -4.11 -4.85
CA ASP A 61 5.28 -3.24 -5.97
C ASP A 61 4.59 -1.87 -5.87
N VAL A 62 4.68 -1.23 -4.69
CA VAL A 62 4.13 0.12 -4.47
C VAL A 62 4.96 1.14 -5.25
N ARG A 63 4.34 1.75 -6.26
CA ARG A 63 5.00 2.74 -7.16
C ARG A 63 4.66 4.19 -6.84
N LEU A 64 3.70 4.41 -5.94
CA LEU A 64 3.27 5.73 -5.50
C LEU A 64 3.91 6.07 -4.14
N PRO A 65 4.02 7.36 -3.78
CA PRO A 65 4.44 7.73 -2.43
C PRO A 65 3.53 7.12 -1.37
N PHE A 66 4.10 6.71 -0.24
CA PHE A 66 3.39 6.10 0.89
C PHE A 66 3.57 6.90 2.19
N ALA A 67 2.64 6.75 3.11
CA ALA A 67 2.56 7.55 4.32
C ALA A 67 3.12 6.78 5.53
N ALA A 68 4.26 7.22 6.05
CA ALA A 68 4.88 6.72 7.28
C ALA A 68 4.50 7.59 8.48
N PHE A 69 4.72 7.08 9.70
CA PHE A 69 4.41 7.80 10.95
C PHE A 69 2.96 8.35 10.99
N ASN A 70 1.99 7.54 10.55
CA ASN A 70 0.59 7.94 10.41
C ASN A 70 0.37 9.18 9.52
N GLY A 71 1.20 9.36 8.49
CA GLY A 71 1.15 10.52 7.60
C GLY A 71 2.02 11.69 8.02
N GLY A 72 2.79 11.58 9.10
CA GLY A 72 3.80 12.56 9.47
C GLY A 72 4.93 12.72 8.44
N SER A 73 5.12 11.71 7.57
CA SER A 73 6.01 11.80 6.41
C SER A 73 5.41 11.09 5.20
N LEU A 74 5.47 11.75 4.05
CA LEU A 74 5.23 11.12 2.75
C LEU A 74 6.58 10.71 2.15
N VAL A 75 6.69 9.46 1.74
CA VAL A 75 7.96 8.85 1.34
C VAL A 75 7.83 8.31 -0.08
N GLY A 76 8.83 8.57 -0.92
CA GLY A 76 8.90 8.02 -2.27
C GLY A 76 9.11 6.50 -2.27
N PRO A 77 8.73 5.80 -3.34
CA PRO A 77 8.91 4.35 -3.45
C PRO A 77 10.39 3.92 -3.52
N ASP A 78 11.31 4.86 -3.76
CA ASP A 78 12.75 4.70 -3.97
C ASP A 78 13.62 5.03 -2.74
N PHE A 79 13.01 5.24 -1.56
CA PHE A 79 13.74 5.61 -0.33
C PHE A 79 14.60 4.50 0.29
#